data_AF-A0A142YCF2-F1
#
_entry.id   AF-A0A142YCF2-F1
#
_cell.length_a   1.000
_cell.length_b   1.000
_cell.length_c   1.000
_cell.angle_alpha   90.00
_cell.angle_beta   90.00
_cell.angle_gamma   90.00
#
_symmetry.space_group_name_H-M   'P 1'
#
loop_
_entity.id
_entity.type
_entity.pdbx_description
1 polymer ?
#
loop_
_entity_poly.entity_id
_entity_poly.type
_entity_poly.pdbx_seq_one_letter_code
_entity_poly.pdbx_strand_id
1 'polypeptide(L)'
;MDLTAEMLAGELAGCRLVRELSELPAAWRAGLRPILATRRYLEEVDETAPDALPRSWGTTSDSIAARIAERLGAARLILLKSRAAAVSSRHEAAEAGLVDPVFPIASAALECVEIVAFRQPEWDVRRLGA
;
A
#
# COMPACT_ATOMS: atom_id res chain seq x y z
N MET A 1 -11.76 1.49 9.15
CA MET A 1 -10.96 0.67 8.23
C MET A 1 -10.06 -0.35 8.95
N ASP A 2 -10.11 -0.47 10.29
CA ASP A 2 -9.08 -1.25 11.01
C ASP A 2 -9.39 -2.75 11.18
N LEU A 3 -10.65 -3.15 11.01
CA LEU A 3 -11.07 -4.54 11.20
C LEU A 3 -10.24 -5.53 10.37
N THR A 4 -9.97 -5.21 9.10
CA THR A 4 -9.18 -6.10 8.23
C THR A 4 -7.73 -6.22 8.70
N ALA A 5 -7.14 -5.15 9.22
CA ALA A 5 -5.78 -5.18 9.79
C ALA A 5 -5.74 -6.02 11.07
N GLU A 6 -6.74 -5.87 11.94
CA GLU A 6 -6.89 -6.65 13.17
C GLU A 6 -7.05 -8.15 12.89
N MET A 7 -7.93 -8.51 11.96
CA MET A 7 -8.12 -9.90 11.54
C MET A 7 -6.83 -10.47 10.95
N LEU A 8 -6.18 -9.76 10.03
CA LEU A 8 -4.94 -10.23 9.40
C LEU A 8 -3.82 -10.47 10.42
N ALA A 9 -3.72 -9.61 11.45
CA ALA A 9 -2.75 -9.77 12.53
C ALA A 9 -3.06 -10.95 13.46
N GLY A 10 -4.33 -11.30 13.64
CA GLY A 10 -4.75 -12.48 14.39
C GLY A 10 -4.50 -13.80 13.64
N GLU A 11 -4.62 -13.79 12.32
CA GLU A 11 -4.49 -15.00 11.48
C GLU A 11 -3.03 -15.35 11.13
N LEU A 12 -2.17 -14.34 10.95
CA LEU A 12 -0.79 -14.56 10.51
C LEU A 12 0.18 -14.64 11.69
N ALA A 13 0.80 -15.82 11.86
CA ALA A 13 1.89 -15.98 12.82
C ALA A 13 3.04 -15.01 12.54
N GLY A 14 3.69 -14.47 13.58
CA GLY A 14 4.82 -13.55 13.42
C GLY A 14 4.44 -12.19 12.82
N CYS A 15 3.17 -11.80 12.91
CA CYS A 15 2.70 -10.45 12.60
C CYS A 15 2.35 -9.67 13.87
N ARG A 16 2.36 -8.34 13.78
CA ARG A 16 1.95 -7.44 14.87
C ARG A 16 1.12 -6.30 14.31
N LEU A 17 -0.07 -6.08 14.87
CA LEU A 17 -0.85 -4.88 14.58
C LEU A 17 -0.10 -3.63 15.07
N VAL A 18 -0.01 -2.62 14.22
CA VAL A 18 0.49 -1.28 14.56
C VAL A 18 -0.55 -0.24 14.13
N ARG A 19 -0.68 0.84 14.89
CA ARG A 19 -1.62 1.94 14.63
C ARG A 19 -0.90 3.24 14.28
N GLU A 20 0.38 3.33 14.60
CA GLU A 20 1.24 4.46 14.25
C GLU A 20 2.49 4.00 13.51
N LEU A 21 3.01 4.87 12.62
CA LEU A 21 4.28 4.60 11.93
C LEU A 21 5.48 4.54 12.89
N SER A 22 5.38 5.24 14.04
CA SER A 22 6.37 5.24 15.12
C SER A 22 6.58 3.86 15.75
N GLU A 23 5.61 2.94 15.63
CA GLU A 23 5.67 1.59 16.19
C GLU A 23 6.43 0.60 15.30
N LEU A 24 6.62 0.92 14.01
CA LEU A 24 7.27 0.03 13.03
C LEU A 24 8.67 -0.42 13.47
N PRO A 25 9.58 0.47 13.95
CA PRO A 25 10.92 0.06 14.35
C PRO A 25 10.94 -0.92 15.52
N ALA A 26 9.97 -0.85 16.43
CA ALA A 26 9.86 -1.79 17.54
C ALA A 26 9.41 -3.18 17.06
N ALA A 27 8.45 -3.24 16.13
CA ALA A 27 8.01 -4.49 15.52
C ALA A 27 9.14 -5.18 14.75
N TRP A 28 9.88 -4.44 13.92
CA TRP A 28 10.99 -4.98 13.15
C TRP A 28 12.14 -5.50 14.04
N ARG A 29 12.52 -4.76 15.10
CA ARG A 29 13.54 -5.21 16.06
C ARG A 29 13.14 -6.50 16.79
N ALA A 30 11.84 -6.73 16.98
CA ALA A 30 11.32 -7.96 17.55
C ALA A 30 11.23 -9.12 16.54
N GLY A 31 11.66 -8.93 15.29
CA GLY A 31 11.56 -9.93 14.22
C GLY A 31 10.12 -10.15 13.73
N LEU A 32 9.22 -9.21 14.02
CA LEU A 32 7.80 -9.30 13.64
C LEU A 32 7.53 -8.50 12.37
N ARG A 33 6.49 -8.93 11.63
CA ARG A 33 5.97 -8.23 10.46
C ARG A 33 4.83 -7.29 10.87
N PRO A 34 5.02 -5.96 10.84
CA PRO A 34 3.96 -5.05 11.23
C PRO A 34 2.82 -5.05 10.20
N ILE A 35 1.58 -4.99 10.69
CA ILE A 35 0.36 -4.76 9.91
C ILE A 35 -0.22 -3.44 10.38
N LEU A 36 -0.24 -2.46 9.48
CA LEU A 36 -0.69 -1.11 9.81
C LEU A 36 -2.21 -0.98 9.68
N ALA A 37 -2.85 -0.62 10.79
CA ALA A 37 -4.20 -0.08 10.80
C ALA A 37 -4.16 1.38 10.32
N THR A 38 -4.65 1.63 9.10
CA THR A 38 -4.42 2.91 8.41
C THR A 38 -5.35 4.03 8.83
N ARG A 39 -6.46 3.75 9.55
CA ARG A 39 -7.48 4.76 9.88
C ARG A 39 -6.86 5.96 10.58
N ARG A 40 -6.12 5.71 11.67
CA ARG A 40 -5.53 6.78 12.47
C ARG A 40 -4.54 7.61 11.69
N TYR A 41 -3.70 6.96 10.87
CA TYR A 41 -2.77 7.66 9.99
C TYR A 41 -3.52 8.59 9.02
N LEU A 42 -4.61 8.11 8.40
CA LEU A 42 -5.40 8.93 7.50
C LEU A 42 -6.02 10.12 8.24
N GLU A 43 -6.74 9.86 9.33
CA GLU A 43 -7.49 10.88 10.09
C GLU A 43 -6.58 11.94 10.74
N GLU A 44 -5.43 11.55 11.28
CA GLU A 44 -4.58 12.46 12.08
C GLU A 44 -3.40 13.04 11.29
N VAL A 45 -2.88 12.30 10.30
CA VAL A 45 -1.62 12.66 9.60
C VAL A 45 -1.88 13.08 8.16
N ASP A 46 -2.57 12.24 7.37
CA ASP A 46 -2.76 12.55 5.94
C ASP A 46 -3.75 13.70 5.74
N GLU A 47 -4.85 13.73 6.50
CA GLU A 47 -5.90 14.74 6.38
C GLU A 47 -5.44 16.17 6.67
N THR A 48 -4.37 16.34 7.45
CA THR A 48 -3.81 17.65 7.80
C THR A 48 -2.64 18.05 6.89
N ALA A 49 -2.19 17.15 6.01
CA ALA A 49 -1.08 17.39 5.11
C ALA A 49 -1.51 18.23 3.87
N PRO A 50 -0.63 19.09 3.34
CA PRO A 50 -0.94 19.93 2.18
C PRO A 50 -1.21 19.13 0.89
N ASP A 51 -0.70 17.91 0.83
CA ASP A 51 -0.81 16.96 -0.27
C ASP A 51 -1.78 15.81 0.07
N ALA A 52 -2.69 15.98 1.05
CA ALA A 52 -3.64 14.95 1.49
C ALA A 52 -4.31 14.20 0.33
N LEU A 53 -4.52 12.89 0.49
CA LEU A 53 -5.27 12.11 -0.50
C LEU A 53 -6.71 12.65 -0.62
N PRO A 54 -7.27 12.72 -1.85
CA PRO A 54 -8.66 13.13 -2.02
C PRO A 54 -9.61 12.22 -1.25
N ARG A 55 -10.54 12.81 -0.48
CA ARG A 55 -11.61 12.06 0.21
C ARG A 55 -12.75 11.75 -0.75
N SER A 56 -12.50 10.82 -1.66
CA SER A 56 -13.44 10.40 -2.68
C SER A 56 -13.50 8.89 -2.78
N TRP A 57 -14.59 8.36 -3.34
CA TRP A 57 -14.71 6.94 -3.68
C TRP A 57 -13.67 6.48 -4.72
N GLY A 58 -13.00 7.40 -5.41
CA GLY A 58 -11.90 7.10 -6.32
C GLY A 58 -10.56 6.86 -5.62
N THR A 59 -10.46 7.06 -4.31
CA THR A 59 -9.25 6.78 -3.53
C THR A 59 -9.46 5.48 -2.76
N THR A 60 -8.60 4.48 -3.00
CA THR A 60 -8.72 3.18 -2.32
C THR A 60 -7.45 2.80 -1.59
N SER A 61 -7.39 1.56 -1.09
CA SER A 61 -6.23 1.02 -0.37
C SER A 61 -4.92 1.12 -1.15
N ASP A 62 -4.96 1.13 -2.49
CA ASP A 62 -3.74 1.24 -3.30
C ASP A 62 -3.09 2.62 -3.14
N SER A 63 -3.86 3.70 -3.32
CA SER A 63 -3.38 5.07 -3.10
C SER A 63 -2.95 5.31 -1.66
N ILE A 64 -3.67 4.74 -0.69
CA ILE A 64 -3.31 4.81 0.72
C ILE A 64 -1.95 4.13 0.98
N ALA A 65 -1.74 2.94 0.39
CA ALA A 65 -0.47 2.23 0.51
C ALA A 65 0.68 3.01 -0.16
N ALA A 66 0.44 3.63 -1.32
CA ALA A 66 1.42 4.48 -1.99
C ALA A 66 1.83 5.67 -1.12
N ARG A 67 0.87 6.38 -0.55
CA ARG A 67 1.14 7.52 0.33
C ARG A 67 1.92 7.11 1.58
N ILE A 68 1.56 6.00 2.21
CA ILE A 68 2.29 5.49 3.38
C ILE A 68 3.72 5.10 2.99
N ALA A 69 3.90 4.43 1.85
CA ALA A 69 5.23 4.06 1.35
C ALA A 69 6.10 5.30 1.09
N GLU A 70 5.52 6.34 0.50
CA GLU A 70 6.20 7.62 0.29
C GLU A 70 6.63 8.25 1.62
N ARG A 71 5.73 8.34 2.61
CA ARG A 71 6.07 8.90 3.93
C ARG A 71 7.14 8.11 4.69
N LEU A 72 7.20 6.81 4.47
CA LEU A 72 8.22 5.95 5.06
C LEU A 72 9.57 6.03 4.31
N GLY A 73 9.64 6.71 3.16
CA GLY A 73 10.81 6.65 2.28
C GLY A 73 11.10 5.22 1.81
N ALA A 74 10.05 4.43 1.59
CA ALA A 74 10.19 3.02 1.23
C ALA A 74 10.90 2.87 -0.12
N ALA A 75 11.93 2.03 -0.17
CA ALA A 75 12.66 1.74 -1.41
C ALA A 75 11.80 1.03 -2.47
N ARG A 76 10.70 0.40 -2.05
CA ARG A 76 9.82 -0.40 -2.92
C ARG A 76 8.42 -0.49 -2.34
N LEU A 77 7.42 -0.31 -3.20
CA LEU A 77 6.03 -0.66 -2.93
C LEU A 77 5.64 -1.89 -3.75
N ILE A 78 5.11 -2.91 -3.08
CA ILE A 78 4.61 -4.15 -3.71
C ILE A 78 3.11 -4.24 -3.48
N LEU A 79 2.33 -4.27 -4.56
CA LEU A 79 0.89 -4.46 -4.55
C LEU A 79 0.53 -5.90 -4.90
N LEU A 80 -0.11 -6.59 -3.97
CA LEU A 80 -0.64 -7.93 -4.22
C LEU A 80 -2.00 -7.83 -4.92
N LYS A 81 -2.11 -8.42 -6.11
CA LYS A 81 -3.32 -8.41 -6.94
C LYS A 81 -3.72 -9.84 -7.31
N SER A 82 -5.03 -10.07 -7.42
CA SER A 82 -5.58 -11.41 -7.69
C SER A 82 -5.45 -11.86 -9.15
N ARG A 83 -5.11 -10.94 -10.06
CA ARG A 83 -4.93 -11.20 -11.49
C ARG A 83 -3.72 -10.44 -12.01
N ALA A 84 -3.10 -10.98 -13.05
CA ALA A 84 -2.13 -10.24 -13.85
C ALA A 84 -2.87 -9.31 -14.82
N ALA A 85 -2.18 -8.27 -15.27
CA ALA A 85 -2.53 -7.56 -16.50
C ALA A 85 -1.26 -7.17 -17.25
N ALA A 86 -1.37 -7.07 -18.57
CA ALA A 86 -0.30 -6.58 -19.43
C ALA A 86 -0.21 -5.04 -19.33
N VAL A 87 0.24 -4.55 -18.18
CA VAL A 87 0.46 -3.12 -17.91
C VAL A 87 1.94 -2.88 -17.64
N SER A 88 2.42 -1.72 -18.05
CA SER A 88 3.82 -1.31 -17.96
C SER A 88 4.01 -0.02 -17.16
N SER A 89 2.94 0.76 -16.92
CA SER A 89 2.97 2.01 -16.17
C SER A 89 1.89 2.07 -15.08
N ARG A 90 2.05 3.00 -14.13
CA ARG A 90 1.04 3.27 -13.10
C ARG A 90 -0.28 3.76 -13.69
N HIS A 91 -0.20 4.55 -14.76
CA HIS A 91 -1.37 5.06 -15.48
C HIS A 91 -2.14 3.93 -16.17
N GLU A 92 -1.45 3.05 -16.91
CA GLU A 92 -2.06 1.88 -17.53
C GLU A 92 -2.69 0.94 -16.49
N ALA A 93 -2.06 0.78 -15.33
CA ALA A 93 -2.62 0.00 -14.22
C ALA A 93 -3.92 0.60 -13.69
N ALA A 94 -4.04 1.92 -13.61
CA ALA A 94 -5.27 2.61 -13.20
C ALA A 94 -6.37 2.47 -14.26
N GLU A 95 -6.04 2.69 -15.54
CA GLU A 95 -6.99 2.54 -16.66
C GLU A 95 -7.52 1.11 -16.79
N ALA A 96 -6.66 0.10 -16.53
CA ALA A 96 -7.04 -1.31 -16.52
C ALA A 96 -7.84 -1.74 -15.27
N GLY A 97 -8.06 -0.82 -14.31
CA GLY A 97 -8.74 -1.10 -13.04
C GLY A 97 -7.98 -2.10 -12.16
N LEU A 98 -6.65 -2.13 -12.23
CA LEU A 98 -5.82 -2.88 -11.29
C LEU A 98 -5.58 -2.11 -9.99
N VAL A 99 -5.48 -0.79 -10.10
CA VAL A 99 -5.35 0.15 -8.99
C VAL A 99 -6.37 1.26 -9.15
N ASP A 100 -6.57 2.05 -8.09
CA ASP A 100 -7.50 3.16 -8.15
C ASP A 100 -6.98 4.36 -8.98
N PRO A 101 -7.87 5.23 -9.47
CA PRO A 101 -7.49 6.37 -10.31
C PRO A 101 -6.53 7.37 -9.66
N VAL A 102 -6.46 7.43 -8.33
CA VAL A 102 -5.57 8.36 -7.60
C VAL A 102 -4.14 7.81 -7.52
N PHE A 103 -3.96 6.50 -7.73
CA PHE A 103 -2.70 5.80 -7.50
C PHE A 103 -1.50 6.37 -8.29
N PRO A 104 -1.61 6.73 -9.59
CA PRO A 104 -0.47 7.27 -10.32
C PRO A 104 0.09 8.54 -9.69
N ILE A 105 -0.79 9.40 -9.17
CA ILE A 105 -0.42 10.65 -8.49
C ILE A 105 0.15 10.32 -7.11
N ALA A 106 -0.55 9.48 -6.32
CA ALA A 106 -0.13 9.11 -4.97
C ALA A 106 1.20 8.35 -4.91
N SER A 107 1.61 7.71 -6.00
CA SER A 107 2.86 6.95 -6.09
C SER A 107 3.98 7.67 -6.83
N ALA A 108 3.77 8.91 -7.30
CA ALA A 108 4.69 9.62 -8.18
C ALA A 108 6.14 9.69 -7.66
N ALA A 109 6.32 9.92 -6.35
CA ALA A 109 7.63 10.02 -5.71
C ALA A 109 8.33 8.66 -5.48
N LEU A 110 7.64 7.54 -5.67
CA LEU A 110 8.22 6.20 -5.47
C LEU A 110 9.07 5.82 -6.68
N GLU A 111 10.27 5.30 -6.44
CA GLU A 111 11.17 4.84 -7.52
C GLU A 111 10.78 3.44 -8.03
N CYS A 112 10.33 2.58 -7.13
CA CYS A 112 10.03 1.18 -7.43
C CYS A 112 8.63 0.82 -6.95
N VAL A 113 7.73 0.59 -7.92
CA VAL A 113 6.38 0.10 -7.70
C VAL A 113 6.20 -1.18 -8.49
N GLU A 114 5.68 -2.21 -7.84
CA GLU A 114 5.43 -3.50 -8.47
C GLU A 114 4.05 -4.03 -8.15
N ILE A 115 3.52 -4.80 -9.10
CA ILE A 115 2.34 -5.62 -8.92
C ILE A 115 2.76 -7.09 -8.95
N VAL A 116 2.24 -7.85 -7.99
CA VAL A 116 2.38 -9.30 -7.94
C VAL A 116 1.01 -9.93 -8.13
N ALA A 117 0.84 -10.70 -9.19
CA ALA A 117 -0.36 -11.49 -9.39
C ALA A 117 -0.33 -12.75 -8.51
N PHE A 118 -0.72 -12.64 -7.24
CA PHE A 118 -0.47 -13.68 -6.22
C PHE A 118 -1.23 -15.00 -6.46
N ARG A 119 -2.24 -15.00 -7.33
CA ARG A 119 -2.99 -16.21 -7.71
C ARG A 119 -2.42 -16.92 -8.94
N GLN A 120 -1.48 -16.30 -9.66
CA GLN A 120 -0.84 -16.89 -10.83
C GLN A 120 0.33 -17.80 -10.38
N PRO A 121 0.63 -18.86 -11.14
CA PRO A 121 1.87 -19.63 -10.95
C PRO A 121 3.08 -18.70 -10.97
N GLU A 122 4.11 -19.04 -10.20
CA GLU A 122 5.40 -18.32 -10.17
C GLU A 122 5.35 -16.85 -9.74
N TRP A 123 4.21 -16.39 -9.21
CA TRP A 123 4.01 -15.03 -8.72
C TRP A 123 4.40 -13.96 -9.74
N ASP A 124 3.78 -13.95 -10.93
CA ASP A 124 4.05 -12.95 -11.99
C ASP A 124 4.23 -11.53 -11.41
N VAL A 125 5.49 -11.08 -11.37
CA VAL A 125 5.92 -9.78 -10.82
C VAL A 125 6.14 -8.82 -11.96
N ARG A 126 5.48 -7.67 -11.90
CA ARG A 126 5.63 -6.60 -12.89
C ARG A 126 5.99 -5.29 -12.22
N ARG A 127 7.10 -4.70 -12.65
CA ARG A 127 7.47 -3.33 -12.29
C ARG A 127 6.67 -2.35 -13.13
N LEU A 128 6.07 -1.36 -12.46
CA LEU A 128 5.36 -0.26 -13.10
C LEU A 128 6.29 0.93 -13.26
N GLY A 129 6.41 1.43 -14.49
CA GLY A 129 6.95 2.74 -14.78
C GLY A 129 6.14 3.85 -14.12
N ALA A 130 6.77 5.02 -13.96
CA ALA A 130 6.11 6.24 -13.50
C ALA A 130 4.89 6.59 -14.38
#